data_AF-A0A6J2W7L8-F1
#
_entry.id   AF-A0A6J2W7L8-F1
#
_cell.length_a   1.000
_cell.length_b   1.000
_cell.length_c   1.000
_cell.angle_alpha   90.00
_cell.angle_beta   90.00
_cell.angle_gamma   90.00
#
_symmetry.space_group_name_H-M   'P 1'
#
loop_
_entity.id
_entity.type
_entity.pdbx_description
1 polymer ?
#
loop_
_entity_poly.entity_id
_entity_poly.type
_entity_poly.pdbx_seq_one_letter_code
_entity_poly.pdbx_strand_id
1 'polypeptide(L)'
;MYSNSYSRTTFGLEAKDIHKSKGKSCGYYMRIVFFFSSLIQSLIIVSLVLFLVYGQPEKSAEEKRVEELEQGFNKLSTDNMGLRKDKADLTASLTKTTAEKDALDKNVQKLTDELTKAKALGTSQSQKAAVCEAEKKKMEMTRATPVQCPATSNTPNGELKSLQNLYQQQIELHKITKANFSSTVQYLKTDLENAVRAKNEHYLTSISLRQENTDLKNQLETYVTKCKEDFAKPLEGIHIVTREFLTKIENLFPNAFTFHLTCEKQRDEMDKIRSSCTNLSKQVEDKFQSYLDIVGQQVVNIQSISSRLEVQNTRLTTELQECNKSRSLLATETARLQQETQQSHDNQIEKLLREQNRMREAKELMERQLAQLRASQTNCAPKSAMPKPGGAVSGS
;
A
#
# COMPACT_ATOMS: atom_id res chain seq x y z
N MET A 1 142.71 36.69 -5.74
CA MET A 1 143.89 35.95 -6.22
C MET A 1 143.75 34.48 -5.83
N TYR A 2 144.37 33.62 -6.63
CA TYR A 2 144.25 32.16 -6.76
C TYR A 2 144.45 31.28 -5.52
N SER A 3 143.95 30.04 -5.64
CA SER A 3 144.32 28.77 -4.95
C SER A 3 144.04 28.69 -3.43
N ASN A 4 143.57 27.58 -2.83
CA ASN A 4 144.03 26.21 -2.99
C ASN A 4 143.06 25.16 -2.37
N SER A 5 143.10 23.97 -2.97
CA SER A 5 142.73 22.62 -2.53
C SER A 5 142.60 22.30 -1.04
N TYR A 6 141.63 21.45 -0.65
CA TYR A 6 141.93 20.13 -0.07
C TYR A 6 140.71 19.19 -0.13
N SER A 7 140.95 18.01 -0.68
CA SER A 7 140.10 16.84 -0.82
C SER A 7 140.06 16.00 0.46
N ARG A 8 138.90 15.41 0.77
CA ARG A 8 138.83 14.17 1.55
C ARG A 8 137.76 13.22 1.00
N THR A 9 138.29 12.16 0.39
CA THR A 9 137.73 10.86 0.01
C THR A 9 137.28 10.09 1.27
N THR A 10 136.33 9.13 1.27
CA THR A 10 136.42 7.78 0.69
C THR A 10 135.18 6.91 1.06
N PHE A 11 134.72 6.09 0.09
CA PHE A 11 134.24 4.69 0.15
C PHE A 11 133.12 4.28 1.15
N GLY A 12 132.06 3.54 0.79
CA GLY A 12 131.81 2.62 -0.33
C GLY A 12 131.76 1.16 0.15
N LEU A 13 130.64 0.45 -0.09
CA LEU A 13 130.44 -1.02 -0.18
C LEU A 13 128.92 -1.25 -0.43
N GLU A 14 128.46 -1.51 -1.66
CA GLU A 14 128.29 -2.83 -2.32
C GLU A 14 127.50 -3.86 -1.46
N ALA A 15 126.53 -4.65 -1.94
CA ALA A 15 126.01 -4.95 -3.27
C ALA A 15 124.64 -5.66 -3.16
N LYS A 16 123.86 -5.67 -4.26
CA LYS A 16 123.26 -6.86 -4.91
C LYS A 16 121.81 -6.66 -5.40
N ASP A 17 121.70 -6.46 -6.72
CA ASP A 17 120.50 -6.57 -7.53
C ASP A 17 119.94 -8.01 -7.57
N ILE A 18 118.61 -8.18 -7.36
CA ILE A 18 117.80 -9.27 -7.95
C ILE A 18 116.36 -8.77 -8.22
N HIS A 19 116.12 -8.29 -9.46
CA HIS A 19 114.93 -8.39 -10.34
C HIS A 19 113.44 -8.34 -9.83
N LYS A 20 112.67 -7.47 -10.56
CA LYS A 20 111.18 -7.44 -10.84
C LYS A 20 110.27 -6.93 -9.70
N SER A 21 109.27 -6.07 -9.89
CA SER A 21 108.37 -5.78 -11.02
C SER A 21 107.83 -4.32 -10.93
N LYS A 22 107.40 -3.73 -12.06
CA LYS A 22 106.71 -2.42 -12.12
C LYS A 22 105.35 -2.49 -11.39
N GLY A 23 105.35 -2.34 -10.08
CA GLY A 23 104.13 -2.22 -9.26
C GLY A 23 103.67 -0.76 -9.20
N LYS A 24 102.43 -0.48 -9.62
CA LYS A 24 101.77 0.82 -9.45
C LYS A 24 101.85 1.24 -7.97
N SER A 25 102.29 2.47 -7.70
CA SER A 25 102.56 2.97 -6.36
C SER A 25 101.32 2.91 -5.46
N CYS A 26 101.53 2.59 -4.19
CA CYS A 26 100.50 2.51 -3.12
C CYS A 26 99.58 3.75 -3.08
N GLY A 27 100.08 4.93 -3.46
CA GLY A 27 99.28 6.16 -3.54
C GLY A 27 98.17 6.17 -4.60
N TYR A 28 98.32 5.40 -5.69
CA TYR A 28 97.27 5.27 -6.71
C TYR A 28 96.05 4.54 -6.15
N TYR A 29 96.26 3.47 -5.38
CA TYR A 29 95.18 2.71 -4.74
C TYR A 29 94.50 3.50 -3.62
N MET A 30 95.23 4.32 -2.85
CA MET A 30 94.62 5.17 -1.81
C MET A 30 93.67 6.23 -2.40
N ARG A 31 94.03 6.86 -3.53
CA ARG A 31 93.13 7.80 -4.23
C ARG A 31 91.90 7.09 -4.79
N ILE A 32 92.08 5.88 -5.31
CA ILE A 32 90.98 5.05 -5.80
C ILE A 32 90.01 4.67 -4.66
N VAL A 33 90.53 4.26 -3.50
CA VAL A 33 89.70 3.91 -2.33
C VAL A 33 88.91 5.12 -1.83
N PHE A 34 89.52 6.31 -1.80
CA PHE A 34 88.82 7.53 -1.39
C PHE A 34 87.72 7.93 -2.38
N PHE A 35 87.97 7.75 -3.69
CA PHE A 35 86.97 7.99 -4.73
C PHE A 35 85.81 7.01 -4.64
N PHE A 36 86.08 5.71 -4.46
CA PHE A 36 85.03 4.72 -4.27
C PHE A 36 84.26 4.91 -2.96
N SER A 37 84.92 5.32 -1.87
CA SER A 37 84.24 5.64 -0.61
C SER A 37 83.31 6.84 -0.75
N SER A 38 83.77 7.92 -1.40
CA SER A 38 82.93 9.09 -1.68
C SER A 38 81.79 8.75 -2.64
N LEU A 39 82.04 7.89 -3.63
CA LEU A 39 81.05 7.48 -4.62
C LEU A 39 79.96 6.60 -4.00
N ILE A 40 80.34 5.64 -3.15
CA ILE A 40 79.39 4.82 -2.39
C ILE A 40 78.57 5.70 -1.44
N GLN A 41 79.20 6.67 -0.77
CA GLN A 41 78.49 7.63 0.08
C GLN A 41 77.47 8.47 -0.71
N SER A 42 77.84 8.99 -1.88
CA SER A 42 76.89 9.71 -2.75
C SER A 42 75.77 8.81 -3.25
N LEU A 43 76.06 7.56 -3.61
CA LEU A 43 75.05 6.58 -4.03
C LEU A 43 74.07 6.23 -2.91
N ILE A 44 74.55 6.12 -1.67
CA ILE A 44 73.69 5.92 -0.50
C ILE A 44 72.80 7.14 -0.28
N ILE A 45 73.33 8.36 -0.36
CA ILE A 45 72.53 9.59 -0.19
C ILE A 45 71.46 9.69 -1.29
N VAL A 46 71.81 9.44 -2.55
CA VAL A 46 70.84 9.44 -3.66
C VAL A 46 69.80 8.33 -3.48
N SER A 47 70.21 7.15 -3.03
CA SER A 47 69.28 6.04 -2.76
C SER A 47 68.32 6.39 -1.63
N LEU A 48 68.79 7.01 -0.55
CA LEU A 48 67.95 7.46 0.57
C LEU A 48 67.00 8.59 0.15
N VAL A 49 67.45 9.52 -0.68
CA VAL A 49 66.59 10.59 -1.22
C VAL A 49 65.55 10.01 -2.17
N LEU A 50 65.90 9.06 -3.04
CA LEU A 50 64.94 8.33 -3.86
C LEU A 50 63.96 7.52 -3.00
N PHE A 51 64.41 6.92 -1.90
CA PHE A 51 63.54 6.26 -0.94
C PHE A 51 62.64 7.25 -0.17
N LEU A 52 63.04 8.50 -0.01
CA LEU A 52 62.24 9.53 0.67
C LEU A 52 61.24 10.20 -0.30
N VAL A 53 61.61 10.34 -1.57
CA VAL A 53 60.78 10.93 -2.64
C VAL A 53 59.82 9.89 -3.25
N TYR A 54 60.24 8.63 -3.38
CA TYR A 54 59.47 7.55 -4.00
C TYR A 54 59.12 6.39 -3.05
N GLY A 55 59.73 6.33 -1.87
CA GLY A 55 59.49 5.27 -0.88
C GLY A 55 58.56 5.66 0.26
N GLN A 56 57.88 6.82 0.18
CA GLN A 56 56.55 6.91 0.79
C GLN A 56 55.58 6.17 -0.14
N PRO A 57 55.14 4.93 0.18
CA PRO A 57 53.99 4.40 -0.50
C PRO A 57 52.87 5.40 -0.24
N GLU A 58 52.35 6.03 -1.29
CA GLU A 58 51.10 6.77 -1.17
C GLU A 58 50.07 5.81 -0.59
N LYS A 59 49.86 5.86 0.72
CA LYS A 59 48.73 5.25 1.42
C LYS A 59 47.37 5.80 0.96
N SER A 60 47.28 6.47 -0.19
CA SER A 60 46.28 7.51 -0.39
C SER A 60 45.34 7.32 -1.57
N ALA A 61 45.62 6.40 -2.50
CA ALA A 61 44.73 6.18 -3.64
C ALA A 61 44.33 4.71 -3.80
N GLU A 62 45.27 3.79 -3.99
CA GLU A 62 44.92 2.39 -4.21
C GLU A 62 44.40 1.70 -2.93
N GLU A 63 45.05 1.89 -1.78
CA GLU A 63 44.59 1.31 -0.50
C GLU A 63 43.22 1.85 -0.10
N LYS A 64 42.97 3.15 -0.32
CA LYS A 64 41.66 3.79 -0.10
C LYS A 64 40.60 3.25 -1.07
N ARG A 65 40.94 3.04 -2.35
CA ARG A 65 40.02 2.42 -3.32
C ARG A 65 39.71 0.97 -2.97
N VAL A 66 40.68 0.22 -2.46
CA VAL A 66 40.47 -1.16 -2.00
C VAL A 66 39.56 -1.18 -0.77
N GLU A 67 39.77 -0.27 0.18
CA GLU A 67 38.92 -0.13 1.36
C GLU A 67 37.47 0.29 1.01
N GLU A 68 37.31 1.25 0.10
CA GLU A 68 35.98 1.64 -0.44
C GLU A 68 35.30 0.47 -1.16
N LEU A 69 36.06 -0.33 -1.92
CA LEU A 69 35.53 -1.51 -2.61
C LEU A 69 35.14 -2.61 -1.62
N GLU A 70 35.92 -2.82 -0.57
CA GLU A 70 35.63 -3.78 0.49
C GLU A 70 34.39 -3.36 1.30
N GLN A 71 34.27 -2.07 1.64
CA GLN A 71 33.08 -1.52 2.29
C GLN A 71 31.84 -1.63 1.38
N GLY A 72 31.98 -1.32 0.08
CA GLY A 72 30.93 -1.47 -0.91
C GLY A 72 30.48 -2.92 -1.08
N PHE A 73 31.43 -3.85 -1.13
CA PHE A 73 31.17 -5.29 -1.21
C PHE A 73 30.47 -5.81 0.04
N ASN A 74 30.93 -5.42 1.23
CA ASN A 74 30.33 -5.84 2.50
C ASN A 74 28.90 -5.30 2.65
N LYS A 75 28.66 -4.05 2.26
CA LYS A 75 27.31 -3.46 2.22
C LYS A 75 26.41 -4.21 1.24
N LEU A 76 26.87 -4.40 0.01
CA LEU A 76 26.10 -5.10 -1.02
C LEU A 76 25.82 -6.56 -0.63
N SER A 77 26.77 -7.23 0.00
CA SER A 77 26.62 -8.59 0.52
C SER A 77 25.57 -8.66 1.62
N THR A 78 25.58 -7.72 2.55
CA THR A 78 24.58 -7.59 3.62
C THR A 78 23.19 -7.33 3.05
N ASP A 79 23.08 -6.39 2.11
CA ASP A 79 21.82 -6.06 1.43
C ASP A 79 21.30 -7.26 0.62
N ASN A 80 22.18 -7.99 -0.07
CA ASN A 80 21.79 -9.19 -0.82
C ASN A 80 21.30 -10.31 0.11
N MET A 81 21.95 -10.48 1.26
CA MET A 81 21.52 -11.44 2.29
C MET A 81 20.15 -11.04 2.88
N GLY A 82 19.93 -9.76 3.14
CA GLY A 82 18.62 -9.22 3.55
C GLY A 82 17.53 -9.50 2.51
N LEU A 83 17.78 -9.13 1.25
CA LEU A 83 16.85 -9.38 0.15
C LEU A 83 16.55 -10.88 -0.07
N ARG A 84 17.53 -11.76 0.13
CA ARG A 84 17.32 -13.22 0.07
C ARG A 84 16.42 -13.70 1.20
N LYS A 85 16.60 -13.15 2.41
CA LYS A 85 15.73 -13.45 3.55
C LYS A 85 14.31 -12.94 3.30
N ASP A 86 14.16 -11.69 2.88
CA ASP A 86 12.85 -11.11 2.58
C ASP A 86 12.14 -11.89 1.47
N LYS A 87 12.87 -12.32 0.44
CA LYS A 87 12.35 -13.19 -0.61
C LYS A 87 11.84 -14.52 -0.04
N ALA A 88 12.61 -15.15 0.86
CA ALA A 88 12.21 -16.40 1.49
C ALA A 88 10.95 -16.21 2.35
N ASP A 89 10.91 -15.15 3.16
CA ASP A 89 9.79 -14.82 4.05
C ASP A 89 8.52 -14.48 3.24
N LEU A 90 8.64 -13.68 2.18
CA LEU A 90 7.56 -13.38 1.25
C LEU A 90 7.06 -14.63 0.53
N THR A 91 7.98 -15.51 0.10
CA THR A 91 7.62 -16.78 -0.55
C THR A 91 6.86 -17.68 0.43
N ALA A 92 7.32 -17.79 1.68
CA ALA A 92 6.63 -18.54 2.72
C ALA A 92 5.22 -17.98 2.99
N SER A 93 5.10 -16.66 3.11
CA SER A 93 3.81 -15.99 3.28
C SER A 93 2.86 -16.21 2.10
N LEU A 94 3.38 -16.16 0.86
CA LEU A 94 2.61 -16.41 -0.35
C LEU A 94 2.11 -17.86 -0.40
N THR A 95 2.97 -18.84 -0.09
CA THR A 95 2.58 -20.25 -0.08
C THR A 95 1.51 -20.54 0.99
N LYS A 96 1.64 -19.94 2.18
CA LYS A 96 0.63 -20.04 3.23
C LYS A 96 -0.70 -19.43 2.80
N THR A 97 -0.69 -18.20 2.26
CA THR A 97 -1.89 -17.49 1.81
C THR A 97 -2.58 -18.25 0.67
N THR A 98 -1.79 -18.85 -0.24
CA THR A 98 -2.33 -19.66 -1.34
C THR A 98 -3.01 -20.92 -0.82
N ALA A 99 -2.40 -21.62 0.15
CA ALA A 99 -3.01 -22.79 0.78
C ALA A 99 -4.30 -22.46 1.56
N GLU A 100 -4.32 -21.32 2.26
CA GLU A 100 -5.52 -20.82 2.95
C GLU A 100 -6.64 -20.48 1.96
N LYS A 101 -6.30 -19.82 0.84
CA LYS A 101 -7.25 -19.55 -0.24
C LYS A 101 -7.83 -20.85 -0.80
N ASP A 102 -6.99 -21.83 -1.13
CA ASP A 102 -7.44 -23.12 -1.68
C ASP A 102 -8.35 -23.88 -0.69
N ALA A 103 -8.08 -23.78 0.61
CA ALA A 103 -8.94 -24.35 1.65
C ALA A 103 -10.29 -23.61 1.74
N LEU A 104 -10.28 -22.29 1.63
CA LEU A 104 -11.50 -21.47 1.65
C LEU A 104 -12.36 -21.73 0.41
N ASP A 105 -11.75 -21.82 -0.77
CA ASP A 105 -12.46 -22.13 -2.03
C ASP A 105 -13.14 -23.50 -1.95
N LYS A 106 -12.49 -24.51 -1.35
CA LYS A 106 -13.11 -25.82 -1.07
C LYS A 106 -14.29 -25.73 -0.11
N ASN A 107 -14.22 -24.89 0.92
CA ASN A 107 -15.32 -24.69 1.86
C ASN A 107 -16.50 -23.96 1.20
N VAL A 108 -16.23 -22.95 0.37
CA VAL A 108 -17.26 -22.26 -0.42
C VAL A 108 -17.96 -23.23 -1.36
N GLN A 109 -17.21 -24.11 -2.03
CA GLN A 109 -17.80 -25.14 -2.90
C GLN A 109 -18.70 -26.10 -2.11
N LYS A 110 -18.24 -26.60 -0.95
CA LYS A 110 -19.06 -27.45 -0.07
C LYS A 110 -20.36 -26.76 0.38
N LEU A 111 -20.27 -25.51 0.84
CA LEU A 111 -21.43 -24.73 1.26
C LEU A 111 -22.41 -24.49 0.10
N THR A 112 -21.88 -24.29 -1.11
CA THR A 112 -22.70 -24.14 -2.32
C THR A 112 -23.46 -25.43 -2.65
N ASP A 113 -22.81 -26.58 -2.52
CA ASP A 113 -23.43 -27.90 -2.71
C ASP A 113 -24.51 -28.17 -1.65
N GLU A 114 -24.23 -27.85 -0.39
CA GLU A 114 -25.19 -27.98 0.72
C GLU A 114 -26.40 -27.06 0.53
N LEU A 115 -26.18 -25.81 0.12
CA LEU A 115 -27.26 -24.86 -0.18
C LEU A 115 -28.14 -25.36 -1.33
N THR A 116 -27.53 -25.94 -2.36
CA THR A 116 -28.26 -26.51 -3.49
C THR A 116 -29.12 -27.70 -3.06
N LYS A 117 -28.57 -28.58 -2.20
CA LYS A 117 -29.33 -29.70 -1.59
C LYS A 117 -30.46 -29.20 -0.69
N ALA A 118 -30.21 -28.20 0.15
CA ALA A 118 -31.21 -27.61 1.03
C ALA A 118 -32.36 -26.97 0.24
N LYS A 119 -32.05 -26.29 -0.87
CA LYS A 119 -33.06 -25.72 -1.77
C LYS A 119 -33.92 -26.80 -2.44
N ALA A 120 -33.31 -27.92 -2.84
CA ALA A 120 -34.04 -29.07 -3.37
C ALA A 120 -34.95 -29.72 -2.30
N LEU A 121 -34.47 -29.83 -1.07
CA LEU A 121 -35.27 -30.36 0.05
C LEU A 121 -36.45 -29.43 0.38
N GLY A 122 -36.21 -28.12 0.45
CA GLY A 122 -37.23 -27.11 0.74
C GLY A 122 -38.34 -27.06 -0.31
N THR A 123 -37.99 -27.20 -1.59
CA THR A 123 -38.98 -27.30 -2.68
C THR A 123 -39.80 -28.58 -2.60
N SER A 124 -39.19 -29.73 -2.28
CA SER A 124 -39.92 -30.99 -2.05
C SER A 124 -40.87 -30.90 -0.85
N GLN A 125 -40.43 -30.29 0.25
CA GLN A 125 -41.24 -30.13 1.45
C GLN A 125 -42.40 -29.14 1.23
N SER A 126 -42.18 -28.07 0.48
CA SER A 126 -43.23 -27.14 0.05
C SER A 126 -44.29 -27.83 -0.81
N GLN A 127 -43.89 -28.69 -1.76
CA GLN A 127 -44.82 -29.49 -2.55
C GLN A 127 -45.64 -30.46 -1.68
N LYS A 128 -45.00 -31.18 -0.75
CA LYS A 128 -45.71 -32.07 0.20
C LYS A 128 -46.68 -31.31 1.10
N ALA A 129 -46.32 -30.12 1.56
CA ALA A 129 -47.21 -29.26 2.34
C ALA A 129 -48.43 -28.81 1.52
N ALA A 130 -48.24 -28.43 0.26
CA ALA A 130 -49.34 -28.06 -0.64
C ALA A 130 -50.30 -29.24 -0.90
N VAL A 131 -49.78 -30.46 -1.05
CA VAL A 131 -50.60 -31.68 -1.18
C VAL A 131 -51.39 -31.95 0.11
N CYS A 132 -50.74 -31.84 1.27
CA CYS A 132 -51.40 -32.03 2.56
C CYS A 132 -52.52 -31.00 2.82
N GLU A 133 -52.30 -29.73 2.46
CA GLU A 133 -53.36 -28.71 2.53
C GLU A 133 -54.53 -28.99 1.57
N ALA A 134 -54.24 -29.50 0.37
CA ALA A 134 -55.28 -29.88 -0.58
C ALA A 134 -56.11 -31.08 -0.08
N GLU A 135 -55.47 -32.06 0.57
CA GLU A 135 -56.17 -33.19 1.19
C GLU A 135 -56.98 -32.78 2.43
N LYS A 136 -56.46 -31.86 3.25
CA LYS A 136 -57.22 -31.28 4.37
C LYS A 136 -58.53 -30.64 3.89
N LYS A 137 -58.48 -29.83 2.83
CA LYS A 137 -59.68 -29.22 2.22
C LYS A 137 -60.66 -30.25 1.69
N LYS A 138 -60.18 -31.38 1.13
CA LYS A 138 -61.05 -32.51 0.72
C LYS A 138 -61.72 -33.20 1.92
N MET A 139 -61.00 -33.39 3.02
CA MET A 139 -61.58 -34.00 4.23
C MET A 139 -62.60 -33.11 4.94
N GLU A 140 -62.39 -31.79 4.95
CA GLU A 140 -63.36 -30.82 5.49
C GLU A 140 -64.67 -30.81 4.69
N MET A 141 -64.62 -31.10 3.39
CA MET A 141 -65.79 -31.17 2.50
C MET A 141 -66.58 -32.50 2.60
N THR A 142 -66.01 -33.54 3.24
CA THR A 142 -66.59 -34.89 3.30
C THR A 142 -67.15 -35.24 4.68
N ARG A 143 -67.10 -34.33 5.66
CA ARG A 143 -67.51 -34.61 7.05
C ARG A 143 -68.99 -34.29 7.30
N ALA A 144 -69.87 -35.14 6.75
CA ALA A 144 -71.28 -35.21 7.08
C ALA A 144 -71.68 -36.60 7.60
N THR A 145 -70.90 -37.17 8.53
CA THR A 145 -71.31 -38.37 9.29
C THR A 145 -70.55 -38.41 10.64
N PRO A 146 -71.25 -38.53 11.79
CA PRO A 146 -70.60 -38.75 13.08
C PRO A 146 -70.13 -40.20 13.18
N VAL A 147 -68.83 -40.39 13.43
CA VAL A 147 -68.27 -41.71 13.76
C VAL A 147 -68.48 -41.97 15.25
N GLN A 148 -69.19 -43.04 15.59
CA GLN A 148 -69.31 -43.56 16.95
C GLN A 148 -68.04 -44.33 17.33
N CYS A 149 -67.43 -43.97 18.45
CA CYS A 149 -66.33 -44.73 19.05
C CYS A 149 -66.88 -45.83 19.98
N PRO A 150 -66.30 -47.04 20.00
CA PRO A 150 -66.69 -48.08 20.93
C PRO A 150 -66.13 -47.80 22.33
N ALA A 151 -66.99 -47.93 23.34
CA ALA A 151 -66.63 -47.83 24.74
C ALA A 151 -65.74 -49.02 25.15
N THR A 152 -64.55 -48.74 25.67
CA THR A 152 -63.68 -49.75 26.30
C THR A 152 -63.57 -49.45 27.79
N SER A 153 -63.65 -50.53 28.55
CA SER A 153 -63.84 -50.64 29.99
C SER A 153 -62.64 -50.22 30.85
N ASN A 154 -62.93 -49.39 31.85
CA ASN A 154 -62.49 -49.45 33.25
C ASN A 154 -61.03 -49.84 33.62
N THR A 155 -60.16 -48.83 33.74
CA THR A 155 -59.22 -48.66 34.88
C THR A 155 -58.83 -47.17 35.06
N PRO A 156 -59.41 -46.42 36.02
CA PRO A 156 -59.31 -44.94 36.00
C PRO A 156 -57.99 -44.32 36.48
N ASN A 157 -57.20 -45.01 37.32
CA ASN A 157 -56.13 -44.34 38.08
C ASN A 157 -54.70 -44.54 37.57
N GLY A 158 -54.42 -45.59 36.80
CA GLY A 158 -53.07 -45.87 36.26
C GLY A 158 -52.80 -45.13 34.95
N GLU A 159 -53.75 -45.20 34.01
CA GLU A 159 -53.63 -44.60 32.68
C GLU A 159 -53.65 -43.06 32.73
N LEU A 160 -54.52 -42.48 33.57
CA LEU A 160 -54.58 -41.01 33.75
C LEU A 160 -53.25 -40.45 34.29
N LYS A 161 -52.63 -41.15 35.25
CA LYS A 161 -51.33 -40.76 35.82
C LYS A 161 -50.19 -40.94 34.82
N SER A 162 -50.24 -41.98 33.99
CA SER A 162 -49.28 -42.20 32.90
C SER A 162 -49.39 -41.13 31.81
N LEU A 163 -50.61 -40.80 31.37
CA LEU A 163 -50.88 -39.72 30.42
C LEU A 163 -50.45 -38.35 30.96
N GLN A 164 -50.67 -38.09 32.25
CA GLN A 164 -50.24 -36.85 32.88
C GLN A 164 -48.71 -36.74 32.98
N ASN A 165 -48.02 -37.85 33.29
CA ASN A 165 -46.56 -37.89 33.25
C ASN A 165 -46.01 -37.68 31.83
N LEU A 166 -46.63 -38.30 30.82
CA LEU A 166 -46.24 -38.15 29.41
C LEU A 166 -46.46 -36.71 28.92
N TYR A 167 -47.58 -36.09 29.30
CA TYR A 167 -47.88 -34.70 28.99
C TYR A 167 -46.85 -33.75 29.64
N GLN A 168 -46.51 -33.98 30.91
CA GLN A 168 -45.50 -33.20 31.60
C GLN A 168 -44.11 -33.34 30.96
N GLN A 169 -43.75 -34.56 30.53
CA GLN A 169 -42.51 -34.82 29.80
C GLN A 169 -42.50 -34.10 28.44
N GLN A 170 -43.63 -34.07 27.74
CA GLN A 170 -43.75 -33.36 26.47
C GLN A 170 -43.61 -31.84 26.63
N ILE A 171 -44.15 -31.27 27.71
CA ILE A 171 -43.98 -29.84 28.03
C ILE A 171 -42.50 -29.51 28.24
N GLU A 172 -41.77 -30.31 29.02
CA GLU A 172 -40.36 -30.03 29.29
C GLU A 172 -39.50 -30.21 28.03
N LEU A 173 -39.78 -31.23 27.22
CA LEU A 173 -39.10 -31.42 25.94
C LEU A 173 -39.37 -30.27 24.98
N HIS A 174 -40.61 -29.77 24.91
CA HIS A 174 -40.97 -28.62 24.09
C HIS A 174 -40.25 -27.35 24.57
N LYS A 175 -40.15 -27.14 25.88
CA LYS A 175 -39.43 -26.02 26.48
C LYS A 175 -37.95 -26.04 26.14
N ILE A 176 -37.29 -27.21 26.28
CA ILE A 176 -35.88 -27.39 25.91
C ILE A 176 -35.69 -27.16 24.40
N THR A 177 -36.57 -27.73 23.57
CA THR A 177 -36.52 -27.57 22.11
C THR A 177 -36.66 -26.11 21.70
N LYS A 178 -37.59 -25.37 22.31
CA LYS A 178 -37.82 -23.95 22.07
C LYS A 178 -36.63 -23.09 22.52
N ALA A 179 -36.03 -23.40 23.66
CA ALA A 179 -34.84 -22.73 24.16
C ALA A 179 -33.64 -22.96 23.23
N ASN A 180 -33.40 -24.21 22.82
CA ASN A 180 -32.35 -24.57 21.87
C ASN A 180 -32.55 -23.87 20.52
N PHE A 181 -33.77 -23.91 19.97
CA PHE A 181 -34.06 -23.24 18.71
C PHE A 181 -33.80 -21.73 18.79
N SER A 182 -34.27 -21.08 19.85
CA SER A 182 -34.04 -19.65 20.07
C SER A 182 -32.56 -19.31 20.17
N SER A 183 -31.79 -20.12 20.91
CA SER A 183 -30.34 -19.96 21.05
C SER A 183 -29.61 -20.15 19.72
N THR A 184 -29.96 -21.19 18.95
CA THR A 184 -29.36 -21.44 17.64
C THR A 184 -29.68 -20.32 16.64
N VAL A 185 -30.92 -19.84 16.59
CA VAL A 185 -31.31 -18.72 15.72
C VAL A 185 -30.53 -17.46 16.08
N GLN A 186 -30.37 -17.17 17.38
CA GLN A 186 -29.60 -16.02 17.83
C GLN A 186 -28.12 -16.16 17.46
N TYR A 187 -27.52 -17.33 17.67
CA TYR A 187 -26.15 -17.62 17.26
C TYR A 187 -25.95 -17.43 15.75
N LEU A 188 -26.81 -18.03 14.92
CA LEU A 188 -26.73 -17.91 13.46
C LEU A 188 -26.92 -16.48 12.98
N LYS A 189 -27.79 -15.71 13.64
CA LYS A 189 -27.97 -14.29 13.35
C LYS A 189 -26.69 -13.50 13.60
N THR A 190 -26.07 -13.70 14.77
CA THR A 190 -24.79 -13.05 15.11
C THR A 190 -23.67 -13.48 14.16
N ASP A 191 -23.60 -14.76 13.81
CA ASP A 191 -22.62 -15.28 12.85
C ASP A 191 -22.80 -14.66 11.47
N LEU A 192 -24.04 -14.54 10.99
CA LEU A 192 -24.35 -13.86 9.73
C LEU A 192 -23.96 -12.38 9.78
N GLU A 193 -24.27 -11.66 10.86
CA GLU A 193 -23.88 -10.26 11.04
C GLU A 193 -22.35 -10.09 11.03
N ASN A 194 -21.62 -11.01 11.67
CA ASN A 194 -20.16 -11.03 11.66
C ASN A 194 -19.60 -11.33 10.26
N ALA A 195 -20.16 -12.30 9.54
CA ALA A 195 -19.76 -12.64 8.19
C ALA A 195 -20.00 -11.48 7.21
N VAL A 196 -21.14 -10.78 7.34
CA VAL A 196 -21.44 -9.57 6.55
C VAL A 196 -20.44 -8.47 6.87
N ARG A 197 -20.09 -8.27 8.14
CA ARG A 197 -19.09 -7.27 8.55
C ARG A 197 -17.71 -7.59 7.97
N ALA A 198 -17.24 -8.83 8.12
CA ALA A 198 -15.95 -9.26 7.58
C ALA A 198 -15.89 -9.12 6.05
N LYS A 199 -16.96 -9.50 5.35
CA LYS A 199 -17.08 -9.30 3.90
C LYS A 199 -16.95 -7.81 3.53
N ASN A 200 -17.66 -6.94 4.25
CA ASN A 200 -17.60 -5.50 3.99
C ASN A 200 -16.21 -4.92 4.25
N GLU A 201 -15.56 -5.36 5.32
CA GLU A 201 -14.18 -4.97 5.64
C GLU A 201 -13.22 -5.38 4.52
N HIS A 202 -13.27 -6.65 4.08
CA HIS A 202 -12.45 -7.12 2.95
C HIS A 202 -12.71 -6.35 1.66
N TYR A 203 -13.97 -6.01 1.39
CA TYR A 203 -14.34 -5.23 0.22
C TYR A 203 -13.74 -3.82 0.28
N LEU A 204 -13.82 -3.15 1.43
CA LEU A 204 -13.21 -1.83 1.64
C LEU A 204 -11.68 -1.88 1.53
N THR A 205 -11.03 -2.88 2.14
CA THR A 205 -9.58 -3.08 2.01
C THR A 205 -9.19 -3.33 0.56
N SER A 206 -9.95 -4.13 -0.19
CA SER A 206 -9.66 -4.37 -1.60
C SER A 206 -9.79 -3.11 -2.45
N ILE A 207 -10.74 -2.22 -2.14
CA ILE A 207 -10.86 -0.92 -2.83
C ILE A 207 -9.64 -0.06 -2.51
N SER A 208 -9.31 0.09 -1.23
CA SER A 208 -8.16 0.88 -0.76
C SER A 208 -6.85 0.40 -1.40
N LEU A 209 -6.59 -0.90 -1.41
CA LEU A 209 -5.38 -1.47 -2.03
C LEU A 209 -5.32 -1.22 -3.54
N ARG A 210 -6.45 -1.28 -4.25
CA ARG A 210 -6.51 -0.97 -5.69
C ARG A 210 -6.22 0.50 -5.96
N GLN A 211 -6.73 1.39 -5.10
CA GLN A 211 -6.44 2.83 -5.17
C GLN A 211 -4.95 3.09 -4.91
N GLU A 212 -4.38 2.54 -3.83
CA GLU A 212 -2.95 2.68 -3.52
C GLU A 212 -2.05 2.15 -4.65
N ASN A 213 -2.39 1.01 -5.24
CA ASN A 213 -1.65 0.46 -6.38
C ASN A 213 -1.68 1.41 -7.59
N THR A 214 -2.85 2.01 -7.86
CA THR A 214 -3.02 2.98 -8.94
C THR A 214 -2.21 4.25 -8.66
N ASP A 215 -2.24 4.74 -7.43
CA ASP A 215 -1.48 5.92 -7.03
C ASP A 215 0.03 5.68 -7.15
N LEU A 216 0.53 4.53 -6.69
CA LEU A 216 1.94 4.19 -6.81
C LEU A 216 2.39 4.09 -8.28
N LYS A 217 1.55 3.52 -9.15
CA LYS A 217 1.82 3.48 -10.60
C LYS A 217 1.88 4.87 -11.21
N ASN A 218 0.88 5.71 -10.92
CA ASN A 218 0.85 7.08 -11.41
C ASN A 218 2.03 7.90 -10.87
N GLN A 219 2.43 7.69 -9.62
CA GLN A 219 3.60 8.36 -9.03
C GLN A 219 4.88 7.98 -9.75
N LEU A 220 5.06 6.68 -10.03
CA LEU A 220 6.21 6.18 -10.77
C LEU A 220 6.24 6.72 -12.20
N GLU A 221 5.10 6.72 -12.89
CA GLU A 221 4.97 7.26 -14.24
C GLU A 221 5.33 8.75 -14.28
N THR A 222 4.71 9.57 -13.42
CA THR A 222 5.02 11.01 -13.30
C THR A 222 6.49 11.23 -12.96
N TYR A 223 7.05 10.45 -12.04
CA TYR A 223 8.46 10.53 -11.67
C TYR A 223 9.38 10.25 -12.86
N VAL A 224 9.13 9.16 -13.60
CA VAL A 224 9.94 8.75 -14.75
C VAL A 224 9.86 9.78 -15.86
N THR A 225 8.66 10.25 -16.18
CA THR A 225 8.44 11.26 -17.23
C THR A 225 9.19 12.54 -16.90
N LYS A 226 9.02 13.10 -15.70
CA LYS A 226 9.71 14.33 -15.30
C LYS A 226 11.22 14.15 -15.17
N CYS A 227 11.69 13.02 -14.65
CA CYS A 227 13.14 12.76 -14.57
C CYS A 227 13.78 12.70 -15.97
N LYS A 228 13.11 12.09 -16.95
CA LYS A 228 13.60 12.03 -18.33
C LYS A 228 13.47 13.37 -19.07
N GLU A 229 12.29 13.98 -19.02
CA GLU A 229 11.97 15.14 -19.84
C GLU A 229 12.45 16.46 -19.24
N ASP A 230 12.26 16.64 -17.93
CA ASP A 230 12.53 17.92 -17.28
C ASP A 230 13.98 18.02 -16.77
N PHE A 231 14.64 16.88 -16.53
CA PHE A 231 15.99 16.88 -15.95
C PHE A 231 17.07 16.29 -16.87
N ALA A 232 16.91 15.07 -17.38
CA ALA A 232 17.96 14.45 -18.19
C ALA A 232 18.14 15.14 -19.55
N LYS A 233 17.04 15.54 -20.20
CA LYS A 233 17.06 16.14 -21.54
C LYS A 233 17.77 17.51 -21.58
N PRO A 234 17.56 18.45 -20.62
CA PRO A 234 18.36 19.68 -20.56
C PRO A 234 19.87 19.45 -20.32
N LEU A 235 20.23 18.39 -19.59
CA LEU A 235 21.63 18.06 -19.30
C LEU A 235 22.39 17.49 -20.50
N GLU A 236 21.69 16.98 -21.52
CA GLU A 236 22.30 16.46 -22.74
C GLU A 236 23.16 17.52 -23.47
N GLY A 237 22.79 18.81 -23.36
CA GLY A 237 23.58 19.92 -23.89
C GLY A 237 24.96 20.07 -23.24
N ILE A 238 25.11 19.74 -21.95
CA ILE A 238 26.40 19.80 -21.24
C ILE A 238 27.37 18.79 -21.84
N HIS A 239 26.90 17.56 -22.12
CA HIS A 239 27.71 16.53 -22.75
C HIS A 239 28.23 16.98 -24.12
N ILE A 240 27.39 17.66 -24.91
CA ILE A 240 27.80 18.22 -26.21
C ILE A 240 28.92 19.24 -26.04
N VAL A 241 28.74 20.21 -25.14
CA VAL A 241 29.75 21.26 -24.90
C VAL A 241 31.08 20.67 -24.42
N THR A 242 31.04 19.73 -23.46
CA THR A 242 32.24 19.06 -22.95
C THR A 242 32.98 18.29 -24.05
N ARG A 243 32.24 17.57 -24.91
CA ARG A 243 32.82 16.81 -26.02
C ARG A 243 33.50 17.73 -27.04
N GLU A 244 32.85 18.82 -27.44
CA GLU A 244 33.42 19.79 -28.38
C GLU A 244 34.66 20.47 -27.80
N PHE A 245 34.65 20.78 -26.50
CA PHE A 245 35.80 21.36 -25.80
C PHE A 245 36.99 20.40 -25.74
N LEU A 246 36.78 19.14 -25.34
CA LEU A 246 37.82 18.10 -25.32
C LEU A 246 38.40 17.87 -26.73
N THR A 247 37.53 17.81 -27.74
CA THR A 247 37.96 17.71 -29.14
C THR A 247 38.84 18.89 -29.54
N LYS A 248 38.55 20.11 -29.07
CA LYS A 248 39.38 21.29 -29.32
C LYS A 248 40.75 21.19 -28.64
N ILE A 249 40.81 20.64 -27.42
CA ILE A 249 42.05 20.42 -26.66
C ILE A 249 42.92 19.35 -27.34
N GLU A 250 42.35 18.23 -27.75
CA GLU A 250 43.10 17.18 -28.46
C GLU A 250 43.69 17.70 -29.78
N ASN A 251 42.97 18.60 -30.47
CA ASN A 251 43.44 19.20 -31.72
C ASN A 251 44.36 20.41 -31.53
N LEU A 252 44.52 20.94 -30.31
CA LEU A 252 45.43 22.05 -30.03
C LEU A 252 46.92 21.64 -30.14
N PHE A 253 47.22 20.35 -30.01
CA PHE A 253 48.56 19.80 -30.21
C PHE A 253 48.53 18.67 -31.24
N PRO A 254 48.61 18.98 -32.55
CA PRO A 254 48.75 17.95 -33.57
C PRO A 254 49.99 17.11 -33.26
N ASN A 255 49.86 15.79 -33.24
CA ASN A 255 50.98 14.84 -33.05
C ASN A 255 52.17 15.09 -34.01
N ALA A 256 51.96 15.91 -35.05
CA ALA A 256 52.96 16.37 -36.00
C ALA A 256 53.95 17.45 -35.47
N PHE A 257 53.63 18.16 -34.39
CA PHE A 257 54.52 19.17 -33.77
C PHE A 257 55.19 18.66 -32.49
N THR A 258 55.65 17.41 -32.51
CA THR A 258 56.69 16.97 -31.58
C THR A 258 57.96 17.75 -31.92
N PHE A 259 58.05 18.98 -31.42
CA PHE A 259 59.29 19.72 -31.26
C PHE A 259 60.34 18.69 -30.85
N HIS A 260 61.40 18.56 -31.63
CA HIS A 260 62.55 17.77 -31.23
C HIS A 260 63.13 18.45 -30.00
N LEU A 261 62.59 18.09 -28.83
CA LEU A 261 63.03 18.50 -27.50
C LEU A 261 64.38 17.85 -27.28
N THR A 262 65.42 18.41 -27.90
CA THR A 262 66.80 17.93 -27.79
C THR A 262 67.44 18.31 -26.45
N CYS A 263 66.76 19.13 -25.64
CA CYS A 263 67.24 19.60 -24.34
C CYS A 263 66.45 18.94 -23.19
N GLU A 264 67.16 18.24 -22.32
CA GLU A 264 66.61 17.49 -21.17
C GLU A 264 65.76 18.39 -20.24
N LYS A 265 66.20 19.62 -19.99
CA LYS A 265 65.45 20.62 -19.19
C LYS A 265 64.09 20.99 -19.79
N GLN A 266 63.99 21.06 -21.11
CA GLN A 266 62.72 21.37 -21.77
C GLN A 266 61.75 20.20 -21.69
N ARG A 267 62.27 18.96 -21.69
CA ARG A 267 61.46 17.74 -21.49
C ARG A 267 60.89 17.70 -20.08
N ASP A 268 61.71 18.00 -19.07
CA ASP A 268 61.27 18.06 -17.66
C ASP A 268 60.21 19.15 -17.42
N GLU A 269 60.34 20.33 -18.03
CA GLU A 269 59.29 21.36 -17.96
C GLU A 269 58.01 20.93 -18.67
N MET A 270 58.11 20.26 -19.81
CA MET A 270 56.96 19.70 -20.53
C MET A 270 56.23 18.65 -19.68
N ASP A 271 56.97 17.75 -19.03
CA ASP A 271 56.39 16.73 -18.15
C ASP A 271 55.76 17.35 -16.89
N LYS A 272 56.32 18.45 -16.36
CA LYS A 272 55.70 19.25 -15.27
C LYS A 272 54.42 19.95 -15.71
N ILE A 273 54.40 20.55 -16.90
CA ILE A 273 53.19 21.18 -17.45
C ILE A 273 52.13 20.10 -17.67
N ARG A 274 52.51 18.95 -18.26
CA ARG A 274 51.62 17.81 -18.45
C ARG A 274 51.04 17.30 -17.14
N SER A 275 51.86 17.11 -16.10
CA SER A 275 51.37 16.65 -14.80
C SER A 275 50.49 17.69 -14.12
N SER A 276 50.82 18.98 -14.22
CA SER A 276 50.02 20.08 -13.67
C SER A 276 48.66 20.20 -14.36
N CYS A 277 48.63 20.12 -15.70
CA CYS A 277 47.38 20.08 -16.47
C CYS A 277 46.54 18.83 -16.15
N THR A 278 47.18 17.67 -15.98
CA THR A 278 46.49 16.43 -15.62
C THR A 278 45.89 16.52 -14.22
N ASN A 279 46.65 17.02 -13.24
CA ASN A 279 46.19 17.21 -11.86
C ASN A 279 45.08 18.26 -11.77
N LEU A 280 45.20 19.36 -12.52
CA LEU A 280 44.15 20.38 -12.61
C LEU A 280 42.88 19.81 -13.23
N SER A 281 42.99 19.06 -14.33
CA SER A 281 41.85 18.38 -14.95
C SER A 281 41.14 17.47 -13.97
N LYS A 282 41.90 16.66 -13.21
CA LYS A 282 41.35 15.74 -12.20
C LYS A 282 40.69 16.48 -11.04
N GLN A 283 41.29 17.56 -10.53
CA GLN A 283 40.66 18.38 -9.49
C GLN A 283 39.36 19.05 -9.95
N VAL A 284 39.33 19.50 -11.21
CA VAL A 284 38.12 20.05 -11.82
C VAL A 284 37.05 18.95 -11.91
N GLU A 285 37.40 17.77 -12.41
CA GLU A 285 36.50 16.61 -12.47
C GLU A 285 35.96 16.21 -11.09
N ASP A 286 36.82 16.08 -10.09
CA ASP A 286 36.42 15.72 -8.72
C ASP A 286 35.44 16.76 -8.12
N LYS A 287 35.70 18.05 -8.33
CA LYS A 287 34.77 19.12 -7.89
C LYS A 287 33.45 19.10 -8.64
N PHE A 288 33.47 18.90 -9.96
CA PHE A 288 32.25 18.80 -10.75
C PHE A 288 31.44 17.57 -10.37
N GLN A 289 32.09 16.43 -10.15
CA GLN A 289 31.42 15.20 -9.72
C GLN A 289 30.72 15.39 -8.37
N SER A 290 31.42 15.96 -7.38
CA SER A 290 30.81 16.26 -6.07
C SER A 290 29.59 17.20 -6.19
N TYR A 291 29.67 18.21 -7.07
CA TYR A 291 28.55 19.10 -7.33
C TYR A 291 27.38 18.37 -8.00
N LEU A 292 27.66 17.54 -9.02
CA LEU A 292 26.66 16.74 -9.72
C LEU A 292 25.97 15.74 -8.79
N ASP A 293 26.71 15.12 -7.86
CA ASP A 293 26.15 14.20 -6.89
C ASP A 293 25.17 14.90 -5.94
N ILE A 294 25.54 16.09 -5.44
CA ILE A 294 24.66 16.89 -4.56
C ILE A 294 23.40 17.33 -5.30
N VAL A 295 23.55 17.88 -6.51
CA VAL A 295 22.42 18.33 -7.33
C VAL A 295 21.54 17.15 -7.73
N GLY A 296 22.14 16.03 -8.14
CA GLY A 296 21.42 14.81 -8.49
C GLY A 296 20.59 14.29 -7.32
N GLN A 297 21.16 14.24 -6.11
CA GLN A 297 20.45 13.81 -4.91
C GLN A 297 19.29 14.75 -4.56
N GLN A 298 19.47 16.06 -4.69
CA GLN A 298 18.41 17.04 -4.46
C GLN A 298 17.27 16.88 -5.47
N VAL A 299 17.59 16.71 -6.75
CA VAL A 299 16.62 16.53 -7.82
C VAL A 299 15.82 15.25 -7.62
N VAL A 300 16.47 14.13 -7.29
CA VAL A 300 15.77 12.87 -6.98
C VAL A 300 14.77 13.07 -5.84
N ASN A 301 15.16 13.78 -4.77
CA ASN A 301 14.29 14.04 -3.63
C ASN A 301 13.10 14.94 -4.00
N ILE A 302 13.37 16.09 -4.65
CA ILE A 302 12.34 17.02 -5.11
C ILE A 302 11.37 16.32 -6.06
N GLN A 303 11.89 15.53 -7.00
CA GLN A 303 11.07 14.84 -7.99
C GLN A 303 10.21 13.75 -7.36
N SER A 304 10.74 13.01 -6.39
CA SER A 304 9.98 12.02 -5.62
C SER A 304 8.82 12.68 -4.87
N ILE A 305 9.09 13.78 -4.16
CA ILE A 305 8.07 14.50 -3.39
C ILE A 305 7.03 15.14 -4.32
N SER A 306 7.49 15.80 -5.39
CA SER A 306 6.63 16.47 -6.37
C SER A 306 5.67 15.48 -7.04
N SER A 307 6.16 14.34 -7.50
CA SER A 307 5.34 13.31 -8.15
C SER A 307 4.28 12.75 -7.20
N ARG A 308 4.65 12.50 -5.94
CA ARG A 308 3.71 12.07 -4.90
C ARG A 308 2.62 13.10 -4.65
N LEU A 309 2.99 14.37 -4.45
CA LEU A 309 2.05 15.44 -4.18
C LEU A 309 1.10 15.68 -5.36
N GLU A 310 1.61 15.63 -6.59
CA GLU A 310 0.80 15.83 -7.79
C GLU A 310 -0.26 14.75 -7.95
N VAL A 311 0.11 13.47 -7.79
CA VAL A 311 -0.85 12.36 -7.85
C VAL A 311 -1.89 12.47 -6.73
N GLN A 312 -1.45 12.77 -5.49
CA GLN A 312 -2.38 12.99 -4.38
C GLN A 312 -3.34 14.16 -4.63
N ASN A 313 -2.85 15.27 -5.18
CA ASN A 313 -3.66 16.44 -5.46
C ASN A 313 -4.72 16.15 -6.54
N THR A 314 -4.32 15.49 -7.63
CA THR A 314 -5.25 15.05 -8.68
C THR A 314 -6.31 14.10 -8.14
N ARG A 315 -5.91 13.11 -7.32
CA ARG A 315 -6.84 12.18 -6.68
C ARG A 315 -7.84 12.89 -5.77
N LEU A 316 -7.35 13.67 -4.81
CA LEU A 316 -8.19 14.39 -3.85
C LEU A 316 -9.14 15.38 -4.55
N THR A 317 -8.66 16.05 -5.61
CA THR A 317 -9.50 16.96 -6.41
C THR A 317 -10.62 16.20 -7.11
N THR A 318 -10.31 15.03 -7.69
CA THR A 318 -11.30 14.19 -8.38
C THR A 318 -12.34 13.65 -7.38
N GLU A 319 -11.90 13.11 -6.24
CA GLU A 319 -12.78 12.62 -5.18
C GLU A 319 -13.68 13.74 -4.63
N LEU A 320 -13.15 14.94 -4.46
CA LEU A 320 -13.93 16.10 -4.02
C LEU A 320 -15.00 16.48 -5.05
N GLN A 321 -14.66 16.46 -6.35
CA GLN A 321 -15.61 16.72 -7.42
C GLN A 321 -16.73 15.67 -7.47
N GLU A 322 -16.38 14.38 -7.38
CA GLU A 322 -17.34 13.28 -7.34
C GLU A 322 -18.25 13.36 -6.11
N CYS A 323 -17.67 13.64 -4.93
CA CYS A 323 -18.40 13.82 -3.70
C CYS A 323 -19.41 14.98 -3.81
N ASN A 324 -18.98 16.12 -4.34
CA ASN A 324 -19.87 17.27 -4.55
C ASN A 324 -21.00 16.95 -5.53
N LYS A 325 -20.70 16.23 -6.63
CA LYS A 325 -21.71 15.79 -7.61
C LYS A 325 -22.70 14.82 -6.97
N SER A 326 -22.21 13.82 -6.25
CA SER A 326 -23.06 12.84 -5.56
C SER A 326 -23.94 13.50 -4.50
N ARG A 327 -23.39 14.45 -3.72
CA ARG A 327 -24.15 15.24 -2.75
C ARG A 327 -25.26 16.03 -3.41
N SER A 328 -24.96 16.69 -4.53
CA SER A 328 -25.97 17.45 -5.30
C SER A 328 -27.09 16.55 -5.80
N LEU A 329 -26.75 15.40 -6.40
CA LEU A 329 -27.73 14.44 -6.91
C LEU A 329 -28.62 13.88 -5.80
N LEU A 330 -28.02 13.50 -4.67
CA LEU A 330 -28.76 12.98 -3.53
C LEU A 330 -29.69 14.03 -2.93
N ALA A 331 -29.25 15.27 -2.82
CA ALA A 331 -30.08 16.38 -2.34
C ALA A 331 -31.29 16.62 -3.26
N THR A 332 -31.07 16.61 -4.58
CA THR A 332 -32.17 16.78 -5.55
C THR A 332 -33.16 15.62 -5.50
N GLU A 333 -32.67 14.38 -5.40
CA GLU A 333 -33.54 13.20 -5.35
C GLU A 333 -34.32 13.12 -4.04
N THR A 334 -33.68 13.44 -2.92
CA THR A 334 -34.35 13.50 -1.61
C THR A 334 -35.43 14.56 -1.60
N ALA A 335 -35.16 15.75 -2.16
CA ALA A 335 -36.16 16.81 -2.27
C ALA A 335 -37.35 16.40 -3.14
N ARG A 336 -37.10 15.73 -4.28
CA ARG A 336 -38.15 15.19 -5.15
C ARG A 336 -39.01 14.16 -4.42
N LEU A 337 -38.38 13.18 -3.76
CA LEU A 337 -39.09 12.13 -3.05
C LEU A 337 -39.94 12.69 -1.89
N GLN A 338 -39.41 13.69 -1.19
CA GLN A 338 -40.13 14.39 -0.13
C GLN A 338 -41.35 15.14 -0.67
N GLN A 339 -41.19 15.85 -1.81
CA GLN A 339 -42.29 16.54 -2.45
C GLN A 339 -43.38 15.57 -2.92
N GLU A 340 -43.02 14.44 -3.53
CA GLU A 340 -43.97 13.41 -3.97
C GLU A 340 -44.72 12.79 -2.79
N THR A 341 -44.01 12.51 -1.70
CA THR A 341 -44.61 11.98 -0.47
C THR A 341 -45.58 12.98 0.14
N GLN A 342 -45.20 14.26 0.21
CA GLN A 342 -46.05 15.33 0.71
C GLN A 342 -47.30 15.48 -0.15
N GLN A 343 -47.15 15.55 -1.47
CA GLN A 343 -48.27 15.70 -2.40
C GLN A 343 -49.22 14.49 -2.33
N SER A 344 -48.69 13.27 -2.21
CA SER A 344 -49.50 12.08 -2.01
C SER A 344 -50.29 12.15 -0.70
N HIS A 345 -49.68 12.61 0.38
CA HIS A 345 -50.34 12.80 1.66
C HIS A 345 -51.45 13.85 1.57
N ASP A 346 -51.15 15.03 1.01
CA ASP A 346 -52.11 16.12 0.85
C ASP A 346 -53.31 15.68 0.00
N ASN A 347 -53.09 14.94 -1.09
CA ASN A 347 -54.14 14.35 -1.92
C ASN A 347 -55.02 13.35 -1.15
N GLN A 348 -54.44 12.54 -0.25
CA GLN A 348 -55.22 11.62 0.59
C GLN A 348 -56.08 12.38 1.61
N ILE A 349 -55.51 13.40 2.25
CA ILE A 349 -56.23 14.26 3.20
C ILE A 349 -57.37 15.00 2.50
N GLU A 350 -57.13 15.55 1.32
CA GLU A 350 -58.17 16.24 0.55
C GLU A 350 -59.33 15.31 0.19
N LYS A 351 -59.04 14.06 -0.21
CA LYS A 351 -60.07 13.04 -0.46
C LYS A 351 -60.90 12.73 0.78
N LEU A 352 -60.24 12.51 1.92
CA LEU A 352 -60.92 12.23 3.19
C LEU A 352 -61.79 13.41 3.64
N LEU A 353 -61.32 14.65 3.48
CA LEU A 353 -62.09 15.85 3.80
C LEU A 353 -63.32 15.99 2.90
N ARG A 354 -63.19 15.72 1.59
CA ARG A 354 -64.31 15.73 0.65
C ARG A 354 -65.35 14.65 1.01
N GLU A 355 -64.92 13.43 1.35
CA GLU A 355 -65.83 12.37 1.81
C GLU A 355 -66.51 12.72 3.14
N GLN A 356 -65.77 13.27 4.10
CA GLN A 356 -66.32 13.67 5.39
C GLN A 356 -67.39 14.76 5.22
N ASN A 357 -67.16 15.77 4.38
CA ASN A 357 -68.14 16.81 4.09
C ASN A 357 -69.39 16.22 3.42
N ARG A 358 -69.21 15.31 2.45
CA ARG A 358 -70.34 14.64 1.79
C ARG A 358 -71.17 13.80 2.74
N MET A 359 -70.53 13.09 3.68
CA MET A 359 -71.23 12.34 4.72
C MET A 359 -71.96 13.27 5.70
N ARG A 360 -71.38 14.43 6.04
CA ARG A 360 -72.03 15.44 6.89
C ARG A 360 -73.29 16.00 6.24
N GLU A 361 -73.21 16.38 4.97
CA GLU A 361 -74.37 16.86 4.19
C GLU A 361 -75.46 15.79 4.09
N ALA A 362 -75.09 14.53 3.81
CA ALA A 362 -76.05 13.42 3.76
C ALA A 362 -76.72 13.16 5.11
N LYS A 363 -75.95 13.25 6.20
CA LYS A 363 -76.47 13.12 7.56
C LYS A 363 -77.48 14.24 7.87
N GLU A 364 -77.14 15.49 7.57
CA GLU A 364 -78.06 16.63 7.77
C GLU A 364 -79.35 16.47 6.96
N LEU A 365 -79.26 16.00 5.71
CA LEU A 365 -80.44 15.74 4.88
C LEU A 365 -81.32 14.65 5.50
N MET A 366 -80.73 13.55 5.96
CA MET A 366 -81.45 12.44 6.59
C MET A 366 -82.10 12.88 7.91
N GLU A 367 -81.42 13.70 8.72
CA GLU A 367 -81.98 14.28 9.95
C GLU A 367 -83.17 15.19 9.64
N ARG A 368 -83.10 16.02 8.59
CA ARG A 368 -84.24 16.84 8.13
C ARG A 368 -85.42 15.99 7.66
N GLN A 369 -85.16 14.93 6.89
CA GLN A 369 -86.21 13.99 6.45
C GLN A 369 -86.86 13.29 7.64
N LEU A 370 -86.08 12.84 8.62
CA LEU A 370 -86.59 12.23 9.85
C LEU A 370 -87.41 13.22 10.68
N ALA A 371 -86.99 14.49 10.78
CA ALA A 371 -87.75 15.53 11.46
C ALA A 371 -89.10 15.80 10.77
N GLN A 372 -89.13 15.83 9.43
CA GLN A 372 -90.37 15.96 8.66
C GLN A 372 -91.30 14.74 8.82
N LEU A 373 -90.76 13.52 8.84
CA LEU A 373 -91.53 12.31 9.12
C LEU A 373 -92.12 12.32 10.52
N ARG A 374 -91.36 12.77 11.53
CA ARG A 374 -91.85 12.90 12.90
C ARG A 374 -92.95 13.95 13.00
N ALA A 375 -92.81 15.10 12.33
CA ALA A 375 -93.82 16.14 12.30
C ALA A 375 -95.14 15.69 11.62
N SER A 376 -95.05 14.87 10.57
CA SER A 376 -96.22 14.30 9.89
C SER A 376 -96.92 13.21 10.71
N GLN A 377 -96.19 12.42 11.51
CA GLN A 377 -96.79 11.50 12.49
C GLN A 377 -97.53 12.24 13.62
N THR A 378 -97.00 13.36 14.12
CA THR A 378 -97.69 14.17 15.15
C THR A 378 -98.98 14.83 14.64
N ASN A 379 -99.09 15.09 13.34
CA ASN A 379 -100.33 15.61 12.72
C ASN A 379 -101.39 14.53 12.44
N CYS A 380 -101.08 13.24 12.64
CA CYS A 380 -102.02 12.12 12.48
C CYS A 380 -102.54 11.56 13.82
N ALA A 381 -102.36 12.28 14.94
CA ALA A 381 -103.04 11.95 16.19
C ALA A 381 -104.52 12.38 16.11
N PRO A 382 -105.50 11.50 16.38
CA PRO A 382 -106.92 11.86 16.28
C PRO A 382 -107.29 12.90 17.34
N LYS A 383 -107.92 14.00 16.91
CA LYS A 383 -108.56 14.97 17.81
C LYS A 383 -109.60 14.23 18.67
N SER A 384 -109.36 14.17 19.97
CA SER A 384 -110.36 13.73 20.95
C SER A 384 -111.60 14.64 20.88
N ALA A 385 -112.76 14.03 20.78
CA ALA A 385 -114.06 14.69 20.76
C ALA A 385 -114.30 15.53 22.04
N MET A 386 -114.87 16.73 21.85
CA MET A 386 -115.39 17.58 22.92
C MET A 386 -116.46 16.87 23.77
N PRO A 387 -116.54 17.09 25.09
CA PRO A 387 -117.77 16.95 25.84
C PRO A 387 -118.58 18.26 25.82
N LYS A 388 -119.88 18.14 25.52
CA LYS A 388 -120.90 19.20 25.64
C LYS A 388 -121.22 19.50 27.12
N PRO A 389 -121.79 20.68 27.42
CA PRO A 389 -121.97 21.21 28.77
C PRO A 389 -123.31 20.80 29.41
N GLY A 390 -123.30 20.67 30.73
CA GLY A 390 -124.47 20.61 31.61
C GLY A 390 -123.90 20.44 33.02
N GLY A 391 -124.04 21.39 33.93
CA GLY A 391 -125.26 22.05 34.36
C GLY A 391 -125.33 21.79 35.86
N ALA A 392 -125.25 22.86 36.64
CA ALA A 392 -125.27 22.84 38.09
C ALA A 392 -126.52 22.13 38.66
N VAL A 393 -126.47 21.73 39.94
CA VAL A 393 -127.38 22.17 41.03
C VAL A 393 -127.32 21.22 42.26
N SER A 394 -126.84 21.81 43.37
CA SER A 394 -127.26 21.72 44.80
C SER A 394 -127.52 20.41 45.57
N GLY A 395 -127.13 20.48 46.86
CA GLY A 395 -127.81 19.87 48.03
C GLY A 395 -127.02 18.69 48.61
N SER A 396 -126.59 18.66 49.88
CA SER A 396 -126.98 19.38 51.10
C SER A 396 -125.80 19.44 52.07
#